data_AF-A0A2E8ADA0-F1
#
_entry.id   AF-A0A2E8ADA0-F1
#
_cell.length_a   1.000
_cell.length_b   1.000
_cell.length_c   1.000
_cell.angle_alpha   90.00
_cell.angle_beta   90.00
_cell.angle_gamma   90.00
#
_symmetry.space_group_name_H-M   'P 1'
#
loop_
_entity.id
_entity.type
_entity.pdbx_description
1 polymer ?
#
loop_
_entity_poly.entity_id
_entity_poly.type
_entity_poly.pdbx_seq_one_letter_code
_entity_poly.pdbx_strand_id
1 'polypeptide(L)' 'MQIVMILVPVMLILVALGILLFSWAVKNGQYDDLDGPAHRILYDDDKDMIPDDAKQHKQDANSAEEPGDSHKS' A
#
# COMPACT_ATOMS: atom_id res chain seq x y z
N MET A 1 -1.42 19.31 -45.87
CA MET A 1 -2.54 19.94 -45.11
C MET A 1 -3.62 18.96 -44.64
N GLN A 2 -3.88 17.84 -45.33
CA GLN A 2 -4.92 16.87 -44.92
C GLN A 2 -4.59 16.10 -43.62
N ILE A 3 -3.31 15.79 -43.39
CA ILE A 3 -2.87 15.01 -42.23
C ILE A 3 -3.09 15.74 -40.90
N VAL A 4 -3.00 17.08 -40.91
CA VAL A 4 -3.22 17.92 -39.72
C VAL A 4 -4.68 17.83 -39.25
N MET A 5 -5.62 17.72 -40.19
CA MET A 5 -7.04 17.53 -39.90
C MET A 5 -7.35 16.22 -39.16
N ILE A 6 -6.48 15.22 -39.27
CA ILE A 6 -6.58 13.94 -38.56
C ILE A 6 -5.76 13.97 -37.26
N LEU A 7 -4.55 14.54 -37.28
CA LEU A 7 -3.69 14.58 -36.09
C LEU A 7 -4.27 15.41 -34.94
N VAL A 8 -4.90 16.55 -35.24
CA VAL A 8 -5.48 17.41 -34.21
C VAL A 8 -6.54 16.68 -33.38
N PRO A 9 -7.60 16.07 -33.96
CA PRO A 9 -8.59 15.35 -33.17
C PRO A 9 -8.01 14.10 -32.49
N VAL A 10 -7.08 13.39 -33.13
CA VAL A 10 -6.40 12.24 -32.50
C VAL A 10 -5.64 12.67 -31.24
N MET A 11 -4.91 13.78 -31.29
CA MET A 11 -4.19 14.29 -30.11
C MET A 11 -5.15 14.71 -29.00
N LEU A 12 -6.27 15.36 -29.32
CA LEU A 12 -7.28 15.71 -28.32
C LEU A 12 -7.86 14.46 -27.63
N ILE A 13 -8.13 13.40 -28.40
CA ILE A 13 -8.62 12.13 -27.86
C ILE A 13 -7.55 11.49 -26.96
N LEU A 14 -6.30 11.47 -27.37
CA LEU A 14 -5.20 10.90 -26.57
C LEU A 14 -5.00 11.67 -25.25
N VAL A 15 -5.06 13.00 -25.28
CA VAL A 15 -5.00 13.83 -24.07
C VAL A 15 -6.19 13.55 -23.15
N ALA A 16 -7.41 13.49 -23.69
CA ALA A 16 -8.60 13.17 -22.91
C ALA A 16 -8.52 11.78 -22.26
N LEU A 17 -8.07 10.77 -23.02
CA LEU A 17 -7.81 9.42 -22.51
C LEU A 17 -6.75 9.43 -21.40
N GLY A 18 -5.65 10.16 -21.59
CA GLY A 18 -4.60 10.31 -20.59
C GLY A 18 -5.14 10.88 -19.28
N ILE A 19 -5.94 11.95 -19.36
CA ILE A 19 -6.56 12.58 -18.18
C ILE A 19 -7.55 11.62 -17.50
N LEU A 20 -8.36 10.89 -18.26
CA LEU A 20 -9.32 9.91 -17.72
C LEU A 20 -8.61 8.76 -16.99
N LEU A 21 -7.59 8.17 -17.62
CA LEU A 21 -6.81 7.08 -17.04
C LEU A 21 -6.04 7.54 -15.81
N PHE A 22 -5.39 8.70 -15.87
CA PHE A 22 -4.70 9.28 -14.73
C PHE A 22 -5.65 9.55 -13.57
N SER A 23 -6.80 10.19 -13.85
CA SER A 23 -7.82 10.46 -12.82
C SER A 23 -8.39 9.19 -12.20
N TRP A 24 -8.54 8.12 -13.00
CA TRP A 24 -8.92 6.80 -12.49
C TRP A 24 -7.84 6.22 -11.58
N ALA A 25 -6.58 6.23 -11.99
CA ALA A 25 -5.45 5.69 -11.21
C ALA A 25 -5.28 6.40 -9.86
N VAL A 26 -5.41 7.74 -9.84
CA VAL A 26 -5.40 8.54 -8.61
C VAL A 26 -6.55 8.14 -7.69
N LYS A 27 -7.78 8.03 -8.21
CA LYS A 27 -8.94 7.61 -7.42
C LYS A 27 -8.85 6.17 -6.92
N ASN A 28 -8.10 5.32 -7.61
CA ASN A 28 -7.91 3.90 -7.27
C ASN A 28 -6.77 3.68 -6.27
N GLY A 29 -6.19 4.75 -5.71
CA GLY A 29 -5.19 4.67 -4.65
C GLY A 29 -3.85 4.10 -5.09
N GLN A 30 -3.52 4.11 -6.40
CA GLN A 30 -2.25 3.55 -6.91
C GLN A 30 -1.02 4.26 -6.32
N TYR A 31 -1.19 5.48 -5.83
CA TYR A 31 -0.13 6.28 -5.22
C TYR A 31 -0.09 6.19 -3.68
N ASP A 32 -1.04 5.49 -3.06
CA ASP A 32 -1.14 5.39 -1.61
C ASP A 32 -0.11 4.40 -1.02
N ASP A 33 0.45 3.50 -1.84
CA ASP A 33 1.44 2.49 -1.42
C ASP A 33 2.85 2.76 -1.96
N LEU A 34 3.21 4.04 -2.17
CA LEU A 34 4.59 4.42 -2.55
C LEU A 34 5.58 4.25 -1.38
N ASP A 35 5.10 4.20 -0.15
CA ASP A 35 5.92 4.03 1.06
C ASP A 35 6.18 2.56 1.44
N GLY A 36 5.43 1.60 0.87
CA GLY A 36 5.47 0.18 1.27
C GLY A 36 6.76 -0.60 0.95
N PRO A 37 7.43 -0.40 -0.20
CA PRO A 37 8.62 -1.18 -0.57
C PRO A 37 9.94 -0.63 0.00
N ALA A 38 10.05 0.68 0.21
CA ALA A 38 11.30 1.33 0.59
C ALA A 38 11.75 0.95 2.01
N HIS A 39 10.81 0.67 2.91
CA HIS A 39 11.12 0.26 4.27
C HIS A 39 11.52 -1.21 4.38
N ARG A 40 11.06 -2.08 3.47
CA ARG A 40 11.36 -3.52 3.50
C ARG A 40 12.79 -3.84 3.08
N ILE A 41 13.31 -3.12 2.07
CA ILE A 41 14.66 -3.37 1.54
C ILE A 41 15.79 -3.12 2.56
N LEU A 42 15.54 -2.28 3.57
CA LEU A 42 16.52 -1.95 4.61
C LEU A 42 16.48 -2.89 5.83
N TYR A 43 15.41 -3.65 6.03
CA TYR A 43 15.20 -4.44 7.25
C TYR A 43 14.90 -5.93 7.01
N ASP A 44 14.57 -6.35 5.78
CA ASP A 44 14.24 -7.73 5.46
C ASP A 44 15.48 -8.67 5.47
N ASP A 45 16.67 -8.13 5.17
CA ASP A 45 17.93 -8.90 5.12
C ASP A 45 18.55 -9.12 6.52
N ASP A 46 18.24 -8.24 7.48
CA ASP A 46 18.86 -8.25 8.82
C ASP A 46 18.02 -9.01 9.87
N LYS A 47 16.81 -9.46 9.52
CA LYS A 47 15.89 -10.14 10.45
C LYS A 47 16.49 -11.40 11.10
N ASP A 48 17.37 -12.08 10.37
CA ASP A 48 18.07 -13.29 10.84
C ASP A 48 19.37 -12.96 11.59
N MET A 49 19.79 -11.68 11.57
CA MET A 49 20.96 -11.16 12.28
C MET A 49 20.61 -10.52 13.63
N ILE A 50 19.32 -10.37 13.96
CA ILE A 50 18.86 -9.87 15.26
C ILE A 50 19.06 -10.98 16.31
N PRO A 51 19.94 -10.80 17.31
CA PRO A 51 20.17 -11.81 18.34
C PRO A 51 18.91 -12.00 19.19
N ASP A 52 18.66 -13.23 19.65
CA ASP A 52 17.38 -13.65 20.24
C ASP A 52 17.03 -12.92 21.55
N ASP A 53 18.02 -12.35 22.23
CA ASP A 53 17.89 -11.51 23.42
C ASP A 53 17.41 -10.09 23.12
N ALA A 54 17.55 -9.61 21.87
CA ALA A 54 17.12 -8.28 21.42
C ALA A 54 15.70 -8.25 20.83
N LYS A 55 15.10 -9.42 20.55
CA LYS A 55 13.72 -9.52 20.07
C LYS A 55 12.76 -9.23 21.22
N GLN A 56 12.25 -8.00 21.30
CA GLN A 56 11.20 -7.65 22.25
C GLN A 56 9.97 -8.53 21.99
N HIS A 57 9.74 -9.46 22.91
CA HIS A 57 8.61 -10.38 22.90
C HIS A 57 7.33 -9.57 23.14
N LYS A 58 6.75 -9.01 22.08
CA LYS A 58 5.42 -8.40 22.13
C LYS A 58 4.34 -9.48 22.13
N GLN A 59 4.41 -10.38 23.11
CA GLN A 59 3.21 -10.94 23.73
C GLN A 59 2.78 -9.94 24.81
N ASP A 60 1.52 -10.00 25.24
CA ASP A 60 0.93 -9.13 26.28
C ASP A 60 0.29 -7.82 25.79
N ALA A 61 -0.66 -7.89 24.84
CA ALA A 61 -1.71 -6.86 24.78
C ALA A 61 -3.02 -7.29 24.07
N ASN A 62 -3.39 -8.58 24.01
CA ASN A 62 -4.73 -8.93 23.51
C ASN A 62 -5.37 -10.20 24.11
N SER A 63 -5.19 -10.44 25.41
CA SER A 63 -5.93 -11.51 26.12
C SER A 63 -6.74 -10.99 27.30
N ALA A 64 -7.13 -9.71 27.28
CA ALA A 64 -8.07 -9.13 28.25
C ALA A 64 -9.39 -8.76 27.57
N GLU A 65 -10.01 -9.73 26.88
CA GLU A 65 -11.46 -9.76 26.70
C GLU A 65 -11.97 -11.08 27.30
N GLU A 66 -12.81 -10.94 28.32
CA GLU A 66 -13.35 -12.00 29.18
C GLU A 66 -14.00 -13.17 28.41
N PRO A 67 -14.02 -14.37 28.99
CA PRO A 67 -15.34 -14.84 29.41
C PRO A 67 -15.32 -15.69 30.70
N GLY A 68 -16.42 -15.62 31.46
CA GLY A 68 -16.95 -16.80 32.13
C GLY A 68 -16.77 -16.87 33.64
N ASP A 69 -17.80 -16.43 34.35
CA ASP A 69 -18.51 -17.19 35.38
C ASP A 69 -18.00 -18.63 35.59
N SER A 70 -17.42 -18.91 36.77
CA SER A 70 -17.89 -19.99 37.67
C SER A 70 -16.89 -20.29 38.80
N HIS A 71 -17.49 -20.61 39.96
CA HIS A 71 -16.95 -21.44 41.04
C HIS A 71 -16.10 -20.79 42.17
N LYS A 72 -16.82 -20.53 43.27
CA LYS A 72 -16.64 -21.19 44.58
C LYS A 72 -15.50 -20.70 45.49
N SER A 73 -15.86 -19.89 46.49
CA SER A 73 -15.97 -20.28 47.92
C SER A 73 -16.57 -19.14 48.73
#